data_AF-A0A5C7ZWS4-F1
#
_entry.id   AF-A0A5C7ZWS4-F1
#
_cell.length_a   1.000
_cell.length_b   1.000
_cell.length_c   1.000
_cell.angle_alpha   90.00
_cell.angle_beta   90.00
_cell.angle_gamma   90.00
#
_symmetry.space_group_name_H-M   'P 1'
#
loop_
_entity.id
_entity.type
_entity.pdbx_description
1 polymer ?
#
loop_
_entity_poly.entity_id
_entity_poly.type
_entity_poly.pdbx_seq_one_letter_code
_entity_poly.pdbx_strand_id
1 'polypeptide(L)'
;MKQLLVPITLLLSATMHGQLAPDTNAPLYDHLLEVNAQWTDHTPARPATPVRFAQEKDRIAQHLHLVREHLATHAPAGLSAAQATERAALLEVLGTYADAGRFPQNHVLPYRNPIFIDPQGTACAVGQLMIASGHRTLAERIDAELETGYLAEILADARFQAPVSTWATDHGFTADELAWIQPAYPPVIPWVTLGGGTNNTVNEVLTLPDGDLLVVGTFTYAGGVACQGAARWNGSGYTAMGTLPDGVVTCAVVHEGVIHVGGSFNNGSIDLLHWTGTAWEGETVFASKWAEVTALHSHNGQLYAAGSESGFAGVDHGVKVKQSGNWSPLPGVLNGPIHALEFHEDFLIAGGEFTGAFLSTQNEIMHVARYMNAGWHQVADGLDGTVHDLMVHDGALYATGMMVAMTGPYFGLASIVADQGTWAPLMPNIMNYISTSPVDAPSVAYAMLVHGGRIYIVGDFHINTPMTYGRGVMAYNGAPDDVEPLCDFMGYGNSIALLGSDQLVVGGASEVLENIISTDLTSAIAEGPPTRTVAIHPNPAKDMVSITLPGTLPAGTRARLFDATGRAIAVRVERQAEQLRMDVSTLAPGAYTVEVYGEGIRATGRLVKR
;
A
#
# COMPACT_ATOMS: atom_id res chain seq x y z
N MET A 1 -23.69 -56.07 -25.65
CA MET A 1 -24.59 -55.37 -24.70
C MET A 1 -24.02 -55.54 -23.30
N LYS A 2 -23.98 -54.44 -22.54
CA LYS A 2 -23.55 -54.28 -21.13
C LYS A 2 -22.03 -54.13 -20.89
N GLN A 3 -21.60 -52.87 -20.98
CA GLN A 3 -20.53 -52.29 -20.17
C GLN A 3 -20.85 -52.53 -18.68
N LEU A 4 -19.86 -52.98 -17.91
CA LEU A 4 -19.91 -52.93 -16.45
C LEU A 4 -18.80 -52.00 -15.97
N LEU A 5 -19.22 -50.96 -15.26
CA LEU A 5 -18.38 -49.95 -14.63
C LEU A 5 -17.42 -50.60 -13.63
N VAL A 6 -16.16 -50.15 -13.65
CA VAL A 6 -15.26 -50.19 -12.49
C VAL A 6 -15.29 -48.77 -11.90
N PRO A 7 -15.64 -48.56 -10.63
CA PRO A 7 -15.56 -47.25 -10.03
C PRO A 7 -14.09 -46.96 -9.67
N ILE A 8 -13.51 -45.95 -10.30
CA ILE A 8 -12.27 -45.33 -9.84
C ILE A 8 -12.68 -44.35 -8.74
N THR A 9 -12.59 -44.80 -7.49
CA THR A 9 -12.48 -43.91 -6.34
C THR A 9 -11.10 -43.25 -6.36
N LEU A 10 -11.05 -41.97 -6.71
CA LEU A 10 -10.04 -41.05 -6.23
C LEU A 10 -10.74 -39.82 -5.67
N LEU A 11 -10.92 -39.83 -4.36
CA LEU A 11 -11.18 -38.65 -3.54
C LEU A 11 -9.83 -38.27 -2.92
N LEU A 12 -9.25 -37.17 -3.39
CA LEU A 12 -8.30 -36.38 -2.61
C LEU A 12 -8.47 -34.92 -3.00
N SER A 13 -9.26 -34.25 -2.16
CA SER A 13 -9.19 -32.84 -1.76
C SER A 13 -8.28 -31.92 -2.57
N ALA A 14 -8.86 -31.16 -3.49
CA ALA A 14 -8.37 -29.82 -3.82
C ALA A 14 -9.03 -28.85 -2.82
N THR A 15 -8.32 -28.57 -1.72
CA THR A 15 -8.64 -27.45 -0.83
C THR A 15 -8.52 -26.16 -1.62
N MET A 16 -9.58 -25.35 -1.62
CA MET A 16 -9.52 -23.95 -2.02
C MET A 16 -8.54 -23.25 -1.07
N HIS A 17 -7.39 -22.81 -1.57
CA HIS A 17 -6.50 -21.92 -0.85
C HIS A 17 -6.69 -20.50 -1.40
N GLY A 18 -6.91 -19.55 -0.51
CA GLY A 18 -6.62 -18.14 -0.81
C GLY A 18 -5.14 -17.99 -1.15
N GLN A 19 -4.79 -16.89 -1.82
CA GLN A 19 -3.42 -16.59 -2.22
C GLN A 19 -2.50 -16.63 -0.99
N LEU A 20 -1.50 -17.50 -0.96
CA LEU A 20 -0.60 -17.65 0.18
C LEU A 20 0.28 -16.40 0.34
N ALA A 21 0.22 -15.74 1.50
CA ALA A 21 1.04 -14.56 1.79
C ALA A 21 2.52 -14.96 1.98
N PRO A 22 3.51 -14.10 1.61
CA PRO A 22 4.93 -14.46 1.64
C PRO A 22 5.46 -14.84 3.04
N ASP A 23 4.97 -14.18 4.08
CA ASP A 23 5.35 -14.35 5.47
C ASP A 23 4.68 -15.57 6.13
N THR A 24 3.69 -16.17 5.46
CA THR A 24 2.99 -17.35 5.95
C THR A 24 3.94 -18.54 6.02
N ASN A 25 4.01 -19.17 7.18
CA ASN A 25 4.81 -20.36 7.40
C ASN A 25 4.18 -21.58 6.68
N ALA A 26 4.69 -21.91 5.51
CA ALA A 26 4.11 -22.92 4.63
C ALA A 26 5.21 -23.71 3.89
N PRO A 27 4.90 -24.90 3.33
CA PRO A 27 5.82 -25.61 2.46
C PRO A 27 6.35 -24.72 1.34
N LEU A 28 7.65 -24.81 1.04
CA LEU A 28 8.26 -24.07 -0.07
C LEU A 28 7.54 -24.30 -1.39
N TYR A 29 7.04 -25.52 -1.61
CA TYR A 29 6.27 -25.86 -2.81
C TYR A 29 5.03 -24.98 -3.00
N ASP A 30 4.27 -24.74 -1.93
CA ASP A 30 3.05 -23.95 -2.00
C ASP A 30 3.38 -22.47 -2.31
N HIS A 31 4.47 -21.96 -1.71
CA HIS A 31 5.02 -20.64 -2.06
C HIS A 31 5.45 -20.53 -3.52
N LEU A 32 6.03 -21.58 -4.09
CA LEU A 32 6.49 -21.57 -5.48
C LEU A 32 5.33 -21.64 -6.48
N LEU A 33 4.26 -22.38 -6.15
CA LEU A 33 3.03 -22.43 -6.95
C LEU A 33 2.34 -21.07 -7.07
N GLU A 34 2.42 -20.23 -6.02
CA GLU A 34 1.93 -18.86 -6.09
C GLU A 34 2.68 -18.05 -7.15
N VAL A 35 4.00 -18.18 -7.23
CA VAL A 35 4.82 -17.41 -8.15
C VAL A 35 4.63 -17.87 -9.60
N ASN A 36 4.54 -19.19 -9.81
CA ASN A 36 4.42 -19.78 -11.14
C ASN A 36 3.69 -21.14 -11.12
N ALA A 37 2.62 -21.26 -11.90
CA ALA A 37 1.85 -22.49 -11.99
C ALA A 37 2.64 -23.71 -12.54
N GLN A 38 3.73 -23.50 -13.29
CA GLN A 38 4.55 -24.59 -13.86
C GLN A 38 5.15 -25.50 -12.77
N TRP A 39 5.23 -25.07 -11.51
CA TRP A 39 5.63 -25.94 -10.40
C TRP A 39 4.69 -27.13 -10.18
N THR A 40 3.48 -27.17 -10.76
CA THR A 40 2.65 -28.39 -10.78
C THR A 40 3.35 -29.57 -11.44
N ASP A 41 4.14 -29.30 -12.48
CA ASP A 41 4.81 -30.31 -13.29
C ASP A 41 6.27 -30.52 -12.88
N HIS A 42 6.78 -29.67 -11.99
CA HIS A 42 8.14 -29.70 -11.49
C HIS A 42 8.14 -29.82 -9.96
N THR A 43 8.28 -31.03 -9.42
CA THR A 43 8.32 -31.21 -7.96
C THR A 43 9.74 -30.95 -7.43
N PRO A 44 10.00 -29.88 -6.65
CA PRO A 44 11.29 -29.73 -5.99
C PRO A 44 11.49 -30.88 -4.99
N ALA A 45 12.75 -31.26 -4.75
CA ALA A 45 13.08 -32.23 -3.70
C ALA A 45 12.57 -31.67 -2.36
N ARG A 46 11.49 -32.25 -1.82
CA ARG A 46 10.72 -31.73 -0.68
C ARG A 46 11.64 -31.37 0.51
N PRO A 47 11.86 -30.09 0.84
CA PRO A 47 12.32 -29.75 2.18
C PRO A 47 11.14 -30.04 3.12
N ALA A 48 11.37 -30.85 4.15
CA ALA A 48 10.34 -31.17 5.14
C ALA A 48 9.98 -29.98 6.05
N THR A 49 10.71 -28.86 5.93
CA THR A 49 10.59 -27.70 6.82
C THR A 49 9.81 -26.59 6.13
N PRO A 50 8.71 -26.11 6.74
CA PRO A 50 8.04 -24.88 6.33
C PRO A 50 9.01 -23.69 6.25
N VAL A 51 8.76 -22.80 5.30
CA VAL A 51 9.51 -21.56 5.08
C VAL A 51 8.58 -20.36 5.10
N ARG A 52 9.17 -19.19 5.32
CA ARG A 52 8.53 -17.88 5.19
C ARG A 52 9.51 -16.93 4.51
N PHE A 53 8.98 -15.97 3.78
CA PHE A 53 9.73 -14.92 3.10
C PHE A 53 9.39 -13.58 3.76
N ALA A 54 10.37 -12.70 3.92
CA ALA A 54 10.13 -11.38 4.49
C ALA A 54 9.33 -10.51 3.52
N GLN A 55 9.66 -10.60 2.22
CA GLN A 55 9.01 -9.84 1.16
C GLN A 55 8.69 -10.73 -0.04
N GLU A 56 7.75 -10.27 -0.87
CA GLU A 56 7.40 -10.95 -2.13
C GLU A 56 8.62 -11.13 -3.05
N LYS A 57 9.50 -10.13 -3.11
CA LYS A 57 10.71 -10.17 -3.94
C LYS A 57 11.63 -11.35 -3.54
N ASP A 58 11.72 -11.68 -2.26
CA ASP A 58 12.54 -12.80 -1.79
C ASP A 58 11.97 -14.14 -2.28
N ARG A 59 10.64 -14.26 -2.31
CA ARG A 59 9.93 -15.43 -2.82
C ARG A 59 10.12 -15.60 -4.32
N ILE A 60 10.06 -14.51 -5.09
CA ILE A 60 10.31 -14.52 -6.55
C ILE A 60 11.79 -14.84 -6.83
N ALA A 61 12.73 -14.25 -6.10
CA ALA A 61 14.15 -14.54 -6.24
C ALA A 61 14.43 -16.03 -5.98
N GLN A 62 13.86 -16.59 -4.91
CA GLN A 62 13.97 -18.01 -4.58
C GLN A 62 13.44 -18.90 -5.71
N HIS A 63 12.31 -18.54 -6.32
CA HIS A 63 11.78 -19.24 -7.50
C HIS A 63 12.80 -19.23 -8.65
N LEU A 64 13.33 -18.07 -9.02
CA LEU A 64 14.24 -17.93 -10.15
C LEU A 64 15.58 -18.66 -9.92
N HIS A 65 16.12 -18.64 -8.70
CA HIS A 65 17.33 -19.40 -8.37
C HIS A 65 17.13 -20.91 -8.55
N LEU A 66 16.00 -21.46 -8.10
CA LEU A 66 15.72 -22.90 -8.23
C LEU A 66 15.50 -23.31 -9.69
N VAL A 67 14.77 -22.50 -10.46
CA VAL A 67 14.59 -22.74 -11.90
C VAL A 67 15.95 -22.71 -12.59
N ARG A 68 16.76 -21.67 -12.36
CA ARG A 68 18.11 -21.56 -12.92
C ARG A 68 18.97 -22.79 -12.62
N GLU A 69 19.03 -23.22 -11.35
CA GLU A 69 19.84 -24.38 -10.94
C GLU A 69 19.42 -25.67 -11.66
N HIS A 70 18.11 -25.88 -11.78
CA HIS A 70 17.56 -27.00 -12.53
C HIS A 70 17.95 -26.93 -14.02
N LEU A 71 17.73 -25.78 -14.65
CA LEU A 71 18.00 -25.57 -16.07
C LEU A 71 19.49 -25.63 -16.44
N ALA A 72 20.39 -25.32 -15.50
CA ALA A 72 21.83 -25.44 -15.66
C ALA A 72 22.30 -26.90 -15.68
N THR A 73 21.57 -27.81 -15.02
CA THR A 73 21.92 -29.24 -14.91
C THR A 73 21.12 -30.13 -15.87
N HIS A 74 20.03 -29.63 -16.45
CA HIS A 74 19.11 -30.37 -17.32
C HIS A 74 18.91 -29.69 -18.69
N ALA A 75 20.01 -29.51 -19.44
CA ALA A 75 19.92 -28.89 -20.77
C ALA A 75 19.17 -29.79 -21.78
N PRO A 76 18.40 -29.19 -22.73
CA PRO A 76 17.76 -29.92 -23.81
C PRO A 76 18.73 -30.76 -24.65
N ALA A 77 18.28 -31.92 -25.12
CA ALA A 77 19.09 -32.75 -26.00
C ALA A 77 19.27 -32.10 -27.38
N GLY A 78 20.49 -32.20 -27.94
CA GLY A 78 20.76 -31.77 -29.31
C GLY A 78 21.15 -30.30 -29.49
N LEU A 79 21.44 -29.57 -28.40
CA LEU A 79 22.00 -28.22 -28.49
C LEU A 79 23.37 -28.23 -29.20
N SER A 80 23.57 -27.26 -30.08
CA SER A 80 24.89 -26.94 -30.63
C SER A 80 25.79 -26.33 -29.55
N ALA A 81 27.11 -26.34 -29.77
CA ALA A 81 28.07 -25.72 -28.86
C ALA A 81 27.81 -24.21 -28.66
N ALA A 82 27.34 -23.52 -29.72
CA ALA A 82 26.97 -22.10 -29.64
C ALA A 82 25.75 -21.90 -28.74
N GLN A 83 24.66 -22.65 -28.97
CA GLN A 83 23.45 -22.59 -28.13
C GLN A 83 23.74 -22.92 -26.67
N ALA A 84 24.59 -23.92 -26.39
CA ALA A 84 24.98 -24.27 -25.03
C ALA A 84 25.75 -23.13 -24.33
N THR A 85 26.58 -22.39 -25.07
CA THR A 85 27.35 -21.25 -24.55
C THR A 85 26.43 -20.07 -24.24
N GLU A 86 25.52 -19.72 -25.17
CA GLU A 86 24.53 -18.66 -24.99
C GLU A 86 23.59 -18.95 -23.81
N ARG A 87 23.08 -20.19 -23.73
CA ARG A 87 22.24 -20.63 -22.62
C ARG A 87 22.94 -20.45 -21.26
N ALA A 88 24.20 -20.88 -21.15
CA ALA A 88 24.96 -20.75 -19.92
C ALA A 88 25.13 -19.27 -19.51
N ALA A 89 25.44 -18.39 -20.47
CA ALA A 89 25.54 -16.96 -20.21
C ALA A 89 24.21 -16.34 -19.72
N LEU A 90 23.09 -16.71 -20.34
CA LEU A 90 21.78 -16.20 -19.95
C LEU A 90 21.28 -16.76 -18.61
N LEU A 91 21.64 -17.98 -18.24
CA LEU A 91 21.35 -18.51 -16.90
C LEU A 91 22.14 -17.76 -15.80
N GLU A 92 23.34 -17.26 -16.09
CA GLU A 92 24.07 -16.38 -15.17
C GLU A 92 23.45 -14.97 -15.08
N VAL A 93 22.93 -14.45 -16.20
CA VAL A 93 22.10 -13.23 -16.19
C VAL A 93 20.86 -13.42 -15.32
N LEU A 94 20.19 -14.57 -15.43
CA LEU A 94 19.01 -14.88 -14.61
C LEU A 94 19.34 -14.90 -13.12
N GLY A 95 20.48 -15.48 -12.75
CA GLY A 95 20.96 -15.48 -11.36
C GLY A 95 21.20 -14.06 -10.84
N THR A 96 21.93 -13.24 -11.61
CA THR A 96 22.19 -11.83 -11.27
C THR A 96 20.90 -11.01 -11.16
N TYR A 97 19.93 -11.27 -12.04
CA TYR A 97 18.62 -10.62 -12.00
C TYR A 97 17.82 -11.01 -10.74
N ALA A 98 17.85 -12.29 -10.37
CA ALA A 98 17.22 -12.78 -9.14
C ALA A 98 17.87 -12.16 -7.88
N ASP A 99 19.20 -12.13 -7.81
CA ASP A 99 19.95 -11.52 -6.70
C ASP A 99 19.66 -10.02 -6.55
N ALA A 100 19.42 -9.32 -7.66
CA ALA A 100 19.09 -7.91 -7.64
C ALA A 100 17.69 -7.64 -7.05
N GLY A 101 16.78 -8.61 -7.07
CA GLY A 101 15.44 -8.49 -6.49
C GLY A 101 14.54 -7.41 -7.11
N ARG A 102 14.85 -6.98 -8.34
CA ARG A 102 14.12 -5.91 -9.05
C ARG A 102 13.20 -6.50 -10.10
N PHE A 103 11.94 -6.69 -9.73
CA PHE A 103 10.91 -7.32 -10.56
C PHE A 103 9.82 -6.32 -10.97
N PRO A 104 9.13 -6.56 -12.10
CA PRO A 104 8.00 -5.75 -12.54
C PRO A 104 6.88 -5.62 -11.51
N GLN A 105 6.20 -4.48 -11.54
CA GLN A 105 4.99 -4.23 -10.76
C GLN A 105 3.71 -4.48 -11.58
N ASN A 106 2.79 -5.28 -11.03
CA ASN A 106 1.47 -5.52 -11.64
C ASN A 106 0.50 -4.37 -11.37
N HIS A 107 0.60 -3.37 -12.25
CA HIS A 107 -0.24 -2.18 -12.25
C HIS A 107 -1.49 -2.33 -13.14
N VAL A 108 -1.62 -3.43 -13.87
CA VAL A 108 -2.68 -3.63 -14.87
C VAL A 108 -3.86 -4.43 -14.30
N LEU A 109 -3.58 -5.48 -13.52
CA LEU A 109 -4.59 -6.46 -13.12
C LEU A 109 -4.70 -6.54 -11.59
N PRO A 110 -5.92 -6.65 -11.03
CA PRO A 110 -6.16 -6.68 -9.58
C PRO A 110 -5.89 -8.05 -8.94
N TYR A 111 -5.14 -8.92 -9.61
CA TYR A 111 -4.77 -10.26 -9.18
C TYR A 111 -3.39 -10.60 -9.74
N ARG A 112 -2.70 -11.57 -9.14
CA ARG A 112 -1.36 -11.96 -9.56
C ARG A 112 -1.30 -12.33 -11.04
N ASN A 113 -0.45 -11.66 -11.80
CA ASN A 113 -0.27 -11.90 -13.23
C ASN A 113 1.13 -11.46 -13.70
N PRO A 114 1.69 -12.04 -14.77
CA PRO A 114 2.88 -11.52 -15.41
C PRO A 114 2.66 -10.09 -15.91
N ILE A 115 3.74 -9.32 -15.89
CA ILE A 115 3.91 -8.03 -16.57
C ILE A 115 5.22 -8.12 -17.33
N PHE A 116 5.18 -7.86 -18.63
CA PHE A 116 6.35 -8.09 -19.48
C PHE A 116 7.43 -7.03 -19.24
N ILE A 117 7.07 -5.73 -19.28
CA ILE A 117 7.88 -4.61 -18.81
C ILE A 117 6.94 -3.64 -18.08
N ASP A 118 7.27 -3.20 -16.87
CA ASP A 118 6.43 -2.22 -16.16
C ASP A 118 6.69 -0.76 -16.64
N PRO A 119 5.89 0.24 -16.22
CA PRO A 119 6.06 1.64 -16.64
C PRO A 119 7.37 2.26 -16.15
N GLN A 120 8.03 1.62 -15.17
CA GLN A 120 9.35 1.99 -14.66
C GLN A 120 10.47 1.40 -15.53
N GLY A 121 10.15 0.60 -16.56
CA GLY A 121 11.09 -0.03 -17.47
C GLY A 121 11.71 -1.31 -16.94
N THR A 122 11.17 -1.87 -15.85
CA THR A 122 11.62 -3.15 -15.28
C THR A 122 11.01 -4.30 -16.07
N ALA A 123 11.85 -5.07 -16.77
CA ALA A 123 11.42 -6.24 -17.51
C ALA A 123 11.24 -7.46 -16.60
N CYS A 124 10.30 -8.36 -16.94
CA CYS A 124 10.21 -9.68 -16.33
C CYS A 124 11.46 -10.52 -16.61
N ALA A 125 11.62 -11.65 -15.93
CA ALA A 125 12.76 -12.54 -16.12
C ALA A 125 13.01 -12.89 -17.61
N VAL A 126 11.97 -13.29 -18.35
CA VAL A 126 12.09 -13.61 -19.79
C VAL A 126 12.46 -12.36 -20.62
N GLY A 127 11.81 -11.23 -20.37
CA GLY A 127 12.12 -9.96 -21.03
C GLY A 127 13.55 -9.50 -20.76
N GLN A 128 14.05 -9.71 -19.54
CA GLN A 128 15.43 -9.42 -19.16
C GLN A 128 16.43 -10.29 -19.92
N LEU A 129 16.15 -11.59 -20.11
CA LEU A 129 17.00 -12.45 -20.93
C LEU A 129 17.02 -12.00 -22.40
N MET A 130 15.86 -11.57 -22.94
CA MET A 130 15.79 -10.99 -24.28
C MET A 130 16.63 -9.72 -24.38
N ILE A 131 16.51 -8.80 -23.42
CA ILE A 131 17.29 -7.55 -23.39
C ILE A 131 18.80 -7.84 -23.30
N ALA A 132 19.21 -8.73 -22.40
CA ALA A 132 20.62 -9.06 -22.19
C ALA A 132 21.26 -9.74 -23.40
N SER A 133 20.48 -10.49 -24.18
CA SER A 133 20.93 -11.09 -25.45
C SER A 133 20.81 -10.14 -26.66
N GLY A 134 20.53 -8.85 -26.45
CA GLY A 134 20.47 -7.86 -27.52
C GLY A 134 19.13 -7.76 -28.26
N HIS A 135 18.07 -8.39 -27.75
CA HIS A 135 16.73 -8.44 -28.34
C HIS A 135 15.73 -7.47 -27.67
N ARG A 136 16.21 -6.32 -27.18
CA ARG A 136 15.38 -5.30 -26.51
C ARG A 136 14.14 -4.90 -27.33
N THR A 137 14.29 -4.68 -28.63
CA THR A 137 13.17 -4.31 -29.50
C THR A 137 12.08 -5.38 -29.58
N LEU A 138 12.43 -6.67 -29.46
CA LEU A 138 11.42 -7.74 -29.38
C LEU A 138 10.68 -7.67 -28.04
N ALA A 139 11.41 -7.46 -26.94
CA ALA A 139 10.81 -7.35 -25.61
C ALA A 139 9.84 -6.17 -25.50
N GLU A 140 10.24 -4.98 -25.98
CA GLU A 140 9.42 -3.77 -25.99
C GLU A 140 8.18 -3.90 -26.92
N ARG A 141 8.27 -4.70 -27.99
CA ARG A 141 7.11 -4.99 -28.85
C ARG A 141 6.12 -5.94 -28.19
N ILE A 142 6.61 -6.95 -27.47
CA ILE A 142 5.75 -7.86 -26.69
C ILE A 142 5.03 -7.05 -25.62
N ASP A 143 5.76 -6.20 -24.92
CA ASP A 143 5.20 -5.29 -23.92
C ASP A 143 4.06 -4.42 -24.48
N ALA A 144 4.32 -3.67 -25.55
CA ALA A 144 3.34 -2.77 -26.15
C ALA A 144 2.05 -3.43 -26.65
N GLU A 145 2.06 -4.75 -26.93
CA GLU A 145 0.92 -5.44 -27.58
C GLU A 145 0.33 -6.58 -26.73
N LEU A 146 1.07 -7.12 -25.75
CA LEU A 146 0.75 -8.28 -24.92
C LEU A 146 1.46 -8.22 -23.54
N GLU A 147 1.55 -7.04 -22.93
CA GLU A 147 2.17 -6.80 -21.61
C GLU A 147 1.83 -7.85 -20.54
N THR A 148 0.56 -8.22 -20.41
CA THR A 148 0.06 -9.15 -19.37
C THR A 148 0.12 -10.62 -19.79
N GLY A 149 0.71 -10.92 -20.94
CA GLY A 149 0.70 -12.24 -21.56
C GLY A 149 1.63 -13.23 -20.86
N TYR A 150 1.09 -14.42 -20.54
CA TYR A 150 1.94 -15.57 -20.27
C TYR A 150 2.68 -15.99 -21.54
N LEU A 151 3.86 -16.61 -21.40
CA LEU A 151 4.65 -17.01 -22.55
C LEU A 151 3.92 -17.98 -23.48
N ALA A 152 3.11 -18.89 -22.92
CA ALA A 152 2.27 -19.78 -23.70
C ALA A 152 1.28 -19.02 -24.61
N GLU A 153 0.82 -17.84 -24.19
CA GLU A 153 -0.08 -16.97 -24.94
C GLU A 153 0.69 -16.17 -25.99
N ILE A 154 1.86 -15.65 -25.63
CA ILE A 154 2.77 -14.96 -26.55
C ILE A 154 3.15 -15.92 -27.71
N LEU A 155 3.42 -17.19 -27.42
CA LEU A 155 3.73 -18.20 -28.44
C LEU A 155 2.51 -18.69 -29.24
N ALA A 156 1.30 -18.48 -28.72
CA ALA A 156 0.06 -18.75 -29.44
C ALA A 156 -0.36 -17.60 -30.36
N ASP A 157 0.12 -16.37 -30.11
CA ASP A 157 -0.13 -15.21 -30.95
C ASP A 157 0.72 -15.28 -32.22
N ALA A 158 0.07 -15.21 -33.39
CA ALA A 158 0.73 -15.31 -34.69
C ALA A 158 1.80 -14.21 -34.92
N ARG A 159 1.66 -13.04 -34.26
CA ARG A 159 2.61 -11.93 -34.35
C ARG A 159 3.93 -12.24 -33.63
N PHE A 160 3.88 -13.06 -32.58
CA PHE A 160 5.00 -13.30 -31.67
C PHE A 160 5.53 -14.74 -31.69
N GLN A 161 4.75 -15.71 -32.16
CA GLN A 161 5.14 -17.11 -32.25
C GLN A 161 6.50 -17.30 -32.93
N ALA A 162 6.66 -16.81 -34.16
CA ALA A 162 7.89 -16.96 -34.92
C ALA A 162 9.08 -16.23 -34.27
N PRO A 163 9.04 -14.92 -33.98
CA PRO A 163 10.20 -14.22 -33.44
C PRO A 163 10.62 -14.74 -32.05
N VAL A 164 9.67 -15.10 -31.18
CA VAL A 164 9.99 -15.64 -29.85
C VAL A 164 10.52 -17.07 -29.92
N SER A 165 9.96 -17.91 -30.81
CA SER A 165 10.46 -19.29 -31.00
C SER A 165 11.88 -19.31 -31.59
N THR A 166 12.18 -18.41 -32.53
CA THR A 166 13.52 -18.27 -33.10
C THR A 166 14.50 -17.82 -32.01
N TRP A 167 14.17 -16.76 -31.26
CA TRP A 167 15.01 -16.29 -30.16
C TRP A 167 15.27 -17.40 -29.13
N ALA A 168 14.22 -18.11 -28.69
CA ALA A 168 14.36 -19.21 -27.74
C ALA A 168 15.29 -20.31 -28.28
N THR A 169 15.12 -20.71 -29.53
CA THR A 169 15.95 -21.74 -30.18
C THR A 169 17.40 -21.31 -30.29
N ASP A 170 17.67 -20.07 -30.72
CA ASP A 170 19.02 -19.54 -30.90
C ASP A 170 19.80 -19.51 -29.57
N HIS A 171 19.10 -19.31 -28.46
CA HIS A 171 19.68 -19.25 -27.11
C HIS A 171 19.50 -20.56 -26.31
N GLY A 172 19.06 -21.63 -26.97
CA GLY A 172 19.00 -22.97 -26.39
C GLY A 172 17.94 -23.16 -25.30
N PHE A 173 16.83 -22.43 -25.36
CA PHE A 173 15.68 -22.59 -24.46
C PHE A 173 14.48 -23.21 -25.18
N THR A 174 13.70 -23.98 -24.43
CA THR A 174 12.37 -24.44 -24.86
C THR A 174 11.27 -23.50 -24.36
N ALA A 175 10.08 -23.60 -24.98
CA ALA A 175 8.90 -22.85 -24.54
C ALA A 175 8.52 -23.15 -23.07
N ASP A 176 8.59 -24.43 -22.68
CA ASP A 176 8.22 -24.86 -21.33
C ASP A 176 9.20 -24.31 -20.28
N GLU A 177 10.50 -24.30 -20.58
CA GLU A 177 11.52 -23.71 -19.70
C GLU A 177 11.31 -22.21 -19.52
N LEU A 178 11.02 -21.48 -20.60
CA LEU A 178 10.79 -20.04 -20.52
C LEU A 178 9.47 -19.71 -19.82
N ALA A 179 8.43 -20.56 -19.95
CA ALA A 179 7.19 -20.43 -19.18
C ALA A 179 7.45 -20.65 -17.68
N TRP A 180 8.35 -21.56 -17.33
CA TRP A 180 8.76 -21.78 -15.94
C TRP A 180 9.66 -20.66 -15.40
N ILE A 181 10.45 -20.01 -16.25
CA ILE A 181 11.23 -18.81 -15.89
C ILE A 181 10.32 -17.61 -15.60
N GLN A 182 9.17 -17.46 -16.28
CA GLN A 182 8.31 -16.28 -16.20
C GLN A 182 7.49 -16.23 -14.89
N PRO A 183 7.79 -15.33 -13.93
CA PRO A 183 6.99 -15.18 -12.72
C PRO A 183 5.70 -14.41 -13.01
N ALA A 184 4.70 -14.59 -12.14
CA ALA A 184 3.57 -13.67 -12.02
C ALA A 184 3.74 -12.78 -10.78
N TYR A 185 3.30 -11.53 -10.85
CA TYR A 185 3.50 -10.52 -9.80
C TYR A 185 2.18 -10.14 -9.13
N PRO A 186 2.11 -9.99 -7.80
CA PRO A 186 0.89 -9.57 -7.12
C PRO A 186 0.51 -8.15 -7.56
N PRO A 187 -0.80 -7.80 -7.53
CA PRO A 187 -1.24 -6.45 -7.88
C PRO A 187 -0.55 -5.40 -7.03
N VAL A 188 -0.26 -4.25 -7.61
CA VAL A 188 0.02 -3.03 -6.84
C VAL A 188 -1.28 -2.67 -6.12
N ILE A 189 -1.22 -2.49 -4.80
CA ILE A 189 -2.37 -2.23 -3.95
C ILE A 189 -3.11 -0.99 -4.51
N PRO A 190 -4.31 -1.13 -5.10
CA PRO A 190 -4.93 -0.02 -5.82
C PRO A 190 -5.38 1.01 -4.79
N TRP A 191 -4.85 2.22 -4.88
CA TRP A 191 -5.37 3.35 -4.16
C TRP A 191 -6.62 3.86 -4.86
N VAL A 192 -7.71 4.00 -4.11
CA VAL A 192 -8.98 4.48 -4.63
C VAL A 192 -9.47 5.62 -3.76
N THR A 193 -10.19 6.57 -4.35
CA THR A 193 -10.88 7.59 -3.56
C THR A 193 -11.84 6.93 -2.56
N LEU A 194 -11.76 7.34 -1.29
CA LEU A 194 -12.69 6.87 -0.28
C LEU A 194 -14.07 7.52 -0.47
N GLY A 195 -15.08 6.72 -0.85
CA GLY A 195 -16.48 7.14 -0.84
C GLY A 195 -16.84 8.32 -1.76
N GLY A 196 -16.09 8.54 -2.83
CA GLY A 196 -16.26 9.71 -3.72
C GLY A 196 -15.63 11.01 -3.21
N GLY A 197 -14.78 10.91 -2.19
CA GLY A 197 -13.85 11.96 -1.80
C GLY A 197 -14.48 13.18 -1.13
N THR A 198 -13.68 14.23 -0.98
CA THR A 198 -14.11 15.54 -0.48
C THR A 198 -13.78 16.62 -1.50
N ASN A 199 -14.57 17.70 -1.49
CA ASN A 199 -14.39 18.80 -2.45
C ASN A 199 -13.29 19.82 -2.05
N ASN A 200 -12.60 19.59 -0.94
CA ASN A 200 -11.47 20.39 -0.47
C ASN A 200 -10.62 19.56 0.49
N THR A 201 -9.51 20.14 0.96
CA THR A 201 -8.52 19.51 1.83
C THR A 201 -9.12 18.82 3.05
N VAL A 202 -8.66 17.58 3.29
CA VAL A 202 -8.81 16.88 4.56
C VAL A 202 -7.58 17.17 5.40
N ASN A 203 -7.78 17.73 6.59
CA ASN A 203 -6.69 18.07 7.50
C ASN A 203 -6.38 16.92 8.44
N GLU A 204 -7.41 16.19 8.90
CA GLU A 204 -7.24 15.10 9.84
C GLU A 204 -8.23 13.95 9.56
N VAL A 205 -7.72 12.72 9.66
CA VAL A 205 -8.52 11.49 9.67
C VAL A 205 -8.22 10.73 10.96
N LEU A 206 -9.27 10.30 11.68
CA LEU A 206 -9.11 9.62 12.96
C LEU A 206 -10.03 8.40 13.05
N THR A 207 -9.47 7.25 13.38
CA THR A 207 -10.22 6.04 13.67
C THR A 207 -10.95 6.18 15.01
N LEU A 208 -12.27 6.01 14.99
CA LEU A 208 -13.12 6.09 16.17
C LEU A 208 -13.21 4.72 16.88
N PRO A 209 -13.54 4.68 18.17
CA PRO A 209 -13.64 3.43 18.93
C PRO A 209 -14.66 2.41 18.40
N ASP A 210 -15.64 2.87 17.61
CA ASP A 210 -16.64 2.03 16.96
C ASP A 210 -16.20 1.52 15.57
N GLY A 211 -14.99 1.87 15.12
CA GLY A 211 -14.41 1.45 13.85
C GLY A 211 -14.70 2.39 12.67
N ASP A 212 -15.53 3.41 12.87
CA ASP A 212 -15.76 4.46 11.87
C ASP A 212 -14.59 5.43 11.81
N LEU A 213 -14.56 6.28 10.78
CA LEU A 213 -13.60 7.39 10.71
C LEU A 213 -14.30 8.72 10.97
N LEU A 214 -13.64 9.57 11.75
CA LEU A 214 -13.80 11.02 11.68
C LEU A 214 -12.96 11.54 10.52
N VAL A 215 -13.56 12.38 9.68
CA VAL A 215 -12.89 13.10 8.60
C VAL A 215 -13.18 14.58 8.79
N VAL A 216 -12.15 15.39 9.00
CA VAL A 216 -12.30 16.84 9.25
C VAL A 216 -11.32 17.65 8.42
N GLY A 217 -11.74 18.86 8.03
CA GLY A 217 -10.92 19.76 7.23
C GLY A 217 -11.70 20.96 6.69
N THR A 218 -11.27 21.48 5.55
CA THR A 218 -11.84 22.70 4.94
C THR A 218 -12.90 22.43 3.86
N PHE A 219 -13.34 21.17 3.74
CA PHE A 219 -14.34 20.74 2.76
C PHE A 219 -15.76 21.10 3.19
N THR A 220 -16.63 21.30 2.20
CA THR A 220 -18.06 21.55 2.43
C THR A 220 -18.91 20.32 2.07
N TYR A 221 -18.38 19.42 1.24
CA TYR A 221 -19.02 18.17 0.84
C TYR A 221 -18.07 16.97 0.95
N ALA A 222 -18.60 15.81 1.33
CA ALA A 222 -17.94 14.51 1.33
C ALA A 222 -18.87 13.45 0.71
N GLY A 223 -18.43 12.77 -0.36
CA GLY A 223 -19.25 11.81 -1.11
C GLY A 223 -20.61 12.35 -1.57
N GLY A 224 -20.68 13.64 -1.91
CA GLY A 224 -21.91 14.35 -2.26
C GLY A 224 -22.81 14.76 -1.09
N VAL A 225 -22.45 14.41 0.14
CA VAL A 225 -23.17 14.83 1.37
C VAL A 225 -22.60 16.15 1.87
N ALA A 226 -23.46 17.11 2.21
CA ALA A 226 -23.03 18.39 2.79
C ALA A 226 -22.61 18.21 4.26
N CYS A 227 -21.34 18.45 4.57
CA CYS A 227 -20.72 18.12 5.86
C CYS A 227 -20.04 19.32 6.56
N GLN A 228 -19.86 20.47 5.89
CA GLN A 228 -19.32 21.71 6.47
C GLN A 228 -18.14 21.49 7.43
N GLY A 229 -17.10 20.82 6.94
CA GLY A 229 -15.83 20.60 7.61
C GLY A 229 -15.75 19.35 8.49
N ALA A 230 -16.86 18.66 8.79
CA ALA A 230 -16.83 17.45 9.61
C ALA A 230 -17.78 16.35 9.10
N ALA A 231 -17.21 15.18 8.78
CA ALA A 231 -17.94 14.02 8.33
C ALA A 231 -17.51 12.77 9.12
N ARG A 232 -18.45 11.84 9.23
CA ARG A 232 -18.20 10.48 9.71
C ARG A 232 -18.34 9.49 8.57
N TRP A 233 -17.35 8.64 8.38
CA TRP A 233 -17.37 7.56 7.40
C TRP A 233 -17.54 6.22 8.11
N ASN A 234 -18.59 5.48 7.76
CA ASN A 234 -18.96 4.23 8.42
C ASN A 234 -18.55 2.96 7.65
N GLY A 235 -17.61 3.06 6.72
CA GLY A 235 -17.22 1.98 5.81
C GLY A 235 -18.07 1.89 4.54
N SER A 236 -19.22 2.57 4.47
CA SER A 236 -20.11 2.53 3.29
C SER A 236 -20.55 3.91 2.78
N GLY A 237 -20.61 4.91 3.65
CA GLY A 237 -21.07 6.25 3.29
C GLY A 237 -20.66 7.30 4.30
N TYR A 238 -20.63 8.55 3.82
CA TYR A 238 -20.43 9.73 4.67
C TYR A 238 -21.73 10.16 5.33
N THR A 239 -21.62 10.60 6.58
CA THR A 239 -22.67 11.31 7.31
C THR A 239 -22.12 12.60 7.89
N ALA A 240 -22.90 13.68 7.83
CA ALA A 240 -22.47 14.98 8.37
C ALA A 240 -22.40 14.94 9.91
N MET A 241 -21.36 15.54 10.48
CA MET A 241 -21.19 15.69 11.93
C MET A 241 -21.36 17.16 12.34
N GLY A 242 -22.52 17.74 12.06
CA GLY A 242 -22.75 19.16 12.33
C GLY A 242 -21.91 20.09 11.46
N THR A 243 -21.62 21.29 11.95
CA THR A 243 -20.83 22.31 11.23
C THR A 243 -19.67 22.74 12.11
N LEU A 244 -18.45 22.70 11.58
CA LEU A 244 -17.31 23.30 12.24
C LEU A 244 -17.38 24.84 12.10
N PRO A 245 -16.96 25.60 13.13
CA PRO A 245 -16.75 27.03 12.98
C PRO A 245 -15.62 27.34 11.97
N ASP A 246 -15.62 28.55 11.42
CA ASP A 246 -14.58 28.99 10.48
C ASP A 246 -13.20 28.90 11.13
N GLY A 247 -12.26 28.17 10.51
CA GLY A 247 -10.94 27.96 11.09
C GLY A 247 -10.15 26.85 10.40
N VAL A 248 -9.02 26.49 11.00
CA VAL A 248 -8.16 25.39 10.56
C VAL A 248 -8.11 24.34 11.65
N VAL A 249 -8.34 23.09 11.27
CA VAL A 249 -8.13 21.92 12.11
C VAL A 249 -6.66 21.49 12.00
N THR A 250 -6.03 21.21 13.13
CA THR A 250 -4.62 20.78 13.21
C THR A 250 -4.46 19.36 13.74
N CYS A 251 -5.36 18.90 14.62
CA CYS A 251 -5.28 17.59 15.26
C CYS A 251 -6.65 17.13 15.77
N ALA A 252 -6.81 15.82 15.96
CA ALA A 252 -7.96 15.24 16.65
C ALA A 252 -7.58 14.11 17.60
N VAL A 253 -8.38 13.90 18.64
CA VAL A 253 -8.23 12.76 19.55
C VAL A 253 -9.58 12.34 20.12
N VAL A 254 -9.72 11.07 20.46
CA VAL A 254 -10.82 10.61 21.31
C VAL A 254 -10.33 10.49 22.75
N HIS A 255 -10.98 11.22 23.66
CA HIS A 255 -10.66 11.20 25.09
C HIS A 255 -11.94 10.90 25.87
N GLU A 256 -11.91 9.84 26.69
CA GLU A 256 -13.05 9.36 27.49
C GLU A 256 -14.35 9.20 26.68
N GLY A 257 -14.23 8.75 25.42
CA GLY A 257 -15.36 8.53 24.51
C GLY A 257 -15.89 9.81 23.83
N VAL A 258 -15.27 10.97 24.09
CA VAL A 258 -15.61 12.24 23.45
C VAL A 258 -14.57 12.59 22.39
N ILE A 259 -15.05 12.93 21.19
CA ILE A 259 -14.21 13.37 20.09
C ILE A 259 -13.83 14.83 20.33
N HIS A 260 -12.54 15.11 20.30
CA HIS A 260 -11.97 16.44 20.40
C HIS A 260 -11.22 16.79 19.12
N VAL A 261 -11.35 18.04 18.68
CA VAL A 261 -10.65 18.59 17.51
C VAL A 261 -9.96 19.88 17.93
N GLY A 262 -8.64 19.91 17.78
CA GLY A 262 -7.81 21.08 18.05
C GLY A 262 -7.57 21.89 16.78
N GLY A 263 -7.29 23.18 16.97
CA GLY A 263 -6.94 24.07 15.88
C GLY A 263 -7.04 25.54 16.27
N SER A 264 -7.33 26.39 15.28
CA SER A 264 -7.64 27.80 15.50
C SER A 264 -8.93 28.17 14.77
N PHE A 265 -9.96 28.51 15.53
CA PHE A 265 -11.31 28.75 15.05
C PHE A 265 -11.81 30.15 15.44
N ASN A 266 -12.71 30.70 14.64
CA ASN A 266 -13.32 32.02 14.81
C ASN A 266 -12.28 33.10 15.11
N ASN A 267 -11.24 33.18 14.27
CA ASN A 267 -10.08 34.07 14.42
C ASN A 267 -9.33 33.90 15.76
N GLY A 268 -9.16 32.66 16.22
CA GLY A 268 -8.40 32.32 17.43
C GLY A 268 -9.15 32.56 18.74
N SER A 269 -10.49 32.64 18.70
CA SER A 269 -11.33 32.74 19.91
C SER A 269 -11.73 31.39 20.49
N ILE A 270 -11.64 30.32 19.69
CA ILE A 270 -11.83 28.93 20.09
C ILE A 270 -10.65 28.15 19.52
N ASP A 271 -10.04 27.30 20.34
CA ASP A 271 -8.88 26.48 19.96
C ASP A 271 -9.11 24.97 20.18
N LEU A 272 -10.20 24.61 20.86
CA LEU A 272 -10.63 23.23 21.05
C LEU A 272 -12.14 23.10 20.83
N LEU A 273 -12.53 22.09 20.05
CA LEU A 273 -13.92 21.69 19.86
C LEU A 273 -14.14 20.30 20.43
N HIS A 274 -15.32 20.03 20.96
CA HIS A 274 -15.74 18.68 21.34
C HIS A 274 -17.11 18.34 20.78
N TRP A 275 -17.31 17.07 20.41
CA TRP A 275 -18.57 16.59 19.83
C TRP A 275 -19.56 16.17 20.91
N THR A 276 -20.76 16.76 20.89
CA THR A 276 -21.83 16.47 21.86
C THR A 276 -22.73 15.30 21.47
N GLY A 277 -22.53 14.72 20.29
CA GLY A 277 -23.48 13.80 19.66
C GLY A 277 -24.41 14.48 18.65
N THR A 278 -24.59 15.80 18.74
CA THR A 278 -25.45 16.57 17.83
C THR A 278 -24.82 17.84 17.26
N ALA A 279 -23.85 18.42 17.96
CA ALA A 279 -23.17 19.66 17.57
C ALA A 279 -21.74 19.70 18.13
N TRP A 280 -20.90 20.55 17.51
CA TRP A 280 -19.59 20.90 18.04
C TRP A 280 -19.72 22.06 19.03
N GLU A 281 -19.16 21.89 20.22
CA GLU A 281 -19.08 22.91 21.24
C GLU A 281 -17.62 23.32 21.48
N GLY A 282 -17.38 24.63 21.54
CA GLY A 282 -16.05 25.20 21.70
C GLY A 282 -15.65 25.39 23.16
N GLU A 283 -14.38 25.15 23.41
CA GLU A 283 -13.67 25.43 24.66
C GLU A 283 -12.39 26.21 24.32
N THR A 284 -11.88 26.96 25.30
CA THR A 284 -10.61 27.68 25.18
C THR A 284 -9.58 27.03 26.10
N VAL A 285 -8.51 26.49 25.52
CA VAL A 285 -7.35 25.95 26.23
C VAL A 285 -6.37 27.07 26.55
N PHE A 286 -5.99 27.84 25.52
CA PHE A 286 -5.01 28.92 25.57
C PHE A 286 -5.74 30.26 25.50
N ALA A 287 -5.70 31.04 26.58
CA ALA A 287 -6.47 32.28 26.67
C ALA A 287 -5.70 33.44 26.02
N SER A 288 -5.64 33.46 24.68
CA SER A 288 -4.90 34.47 23.92
C SER A 288 -5.67 35.02 22.72
N LYS A 289 -5.14 36.08 22.09
CA LYS A 289 -5.79 36.72 20.92
C LYS A 289 -5.79 35.85 19.67
N TRP A 290 -4.83 34.93 19.57
CA TRP A 290 -4.66 34.01 18.45
C TRP A 290 -4.34 32.63 19.01
N ALA A 291 -5.27 32.11 19.82
CA ALA A 291 -5.11 30.80 20.43
C ALA A 291 -5.16 29.71 19.36
N GLU A 292 -4.32 28.70 19.55
CA GLU A 292 -4.24 27.55 18.69
C GLU A 292 -3.81 26.34 19.51
N VAL A 293 -4.55 25.24 19.39
CA VAL A 293 -4.11 23.91 19.81
C VAL A 293 -3.48 23.27 18.58
N THR A 294 -2.23 22.83 18.71
CA THR A 294 -1.45 22.24 17.60
C THR A 294 -1.27 20.74 17.74
N ALA A 295 -1.36 20.20 18.97
CA ALA A 295 -1.33 18.77 19.22
C ALA A 295 -2.22 18.40 20.41
N LEU A 296 -2.85 17.23 20.34
CA LEU A 296 -3.63 16.64 21.43
C LEU A 296 -3.11 15.24 21.73
N HIS A 297 -3.04 14.87 23.01
CA HIS A 297 -2.66 13.53 23.42
C HIS A 297 -3.48 13.07 24.63
N SER A 298 -4.02 11.86 24.59
CA SER A 298 -4.80 11.27 25.68
C SER A 298 -4.02 10.14 26.32
N HIS A 299 -3.68 10.27 27.60
CA HIS A 299 -2.92 9.26 28.33
C HIS A 299 -3.38 9.15 29.79
N ASN A 300 -3.61 7.93 30.27
CA ASN A 300 -4.00 7.64 31.67
C ASN A 300 -5.15 8.52 32.21
N GLY A 301 -6.20 8.74 31.40
CA GLY A 301 -7.36 9.56 31.79
C GLY A 301 -7.07 11.06 31.85
N GLN A 302 -5.94 11.52 31.32
CA GLN A 302 -5.61 12.93 31.16
C GLN A 302 -5.58 13.30 29.68
N LEU A 303 -6.04 14.51 29.37
CA LEU A 303 -5.93 15.11 28.05
C LEU A 303 -4.87 16.20 28.09
N TYR A 304 -3.87 16.08 27.24
CA TYR A 304 -2.82 17.07 27.05
C TYR A 304 -3.08 17.83 25.75
N ALA A 305 -2.86 19.13 25.78
CA ALA A 305 -2.95 20.00 24.62
C ALA A 305 -1.68 20.83 24.53
N ALA A 306 -0.97 20.72 23.42
CA ALA A 306 0.09 21.65 23.05
C ALA A 306 -0.49 22.77 22.19
N GLY A 307 0.11 23.96 22.27
CA GLY A 307 -0.36 25.09 21.51
C GLY A 307 0.35 26.37 21.85
N SER A 308 -0.25 27.49 21.45
CA SER A 308 0.37 28.80 21.58
C SER A 308 -0.48 29.83 22.33
N GLU A 309 0.19 30.68 23.11
CA GLU A 309 -0.37 31.87 23.74
C GLU A 309 0.32 33.12 23.20
N SER A 310 -0.41 33.93 22.44
CA SER A 310 0.10 35.20 21.93
C SER A 310 -0.14 36.35 22.90
N GLY A 311 0.93 36.97 23.37
CA GLY A 311 0.91 38.15 24.24
C GLY A 311 1.64 39.36 23.64
N PHE A 312 1.76 40.45 24.42
CA PHE A 312 2.52 41.64 24.00
C PHE A 312 4.03 41.38 23.85
N ALA A 313 4.55 40.36 24.53
CA ALA A 313 5.98 40.04 24.58
C ALA A 313 6.41 39.01 23.52
N GLY A 314 5.47 38.43 22.76
CA GLY A 314 5.75 37.35 21.82
C GLY A 314 4.70 36.25 21.88
N VAL A 315 5.06 35.09 21.31
CA VAL A 315 4.25 33.87 21.33
C VAL A 315 4.94 32.86 22.22
N ASP A 316 4.23 32.39 23.24
CA ASP A 316 4.67 31.30 24.11
C ASP A 316 4.14 29.98 23.55
N HIS A 317 4.99 28.95 23.49
CA HIS A 317 4.58 27.60 23.09
C HIS A 317 4.67 26.66 24.30
N GLY A 318 3.57 26.03 24.65
CA GLY A 318 3.48 25.26 25.89
C GLY A 318 2.44 24.15 25.83
N VAL A 319 2.39 23.38 26.92
CA VAL A 319 1.45 22.27 27.07
C VAL A 319 0.58 22.52 28.29
N LYS A 320 -0.74 22.31 28.14
CA LYS A 320 -1.68 22.25 29.25
C LYS A 320 -2.24 20.84 29.39
N VAL A 321 -2.57 20.47 30.61
CA VAL A 321 -3.24 19.21 30.94
C VAL A 321 -4.63 19.51 31.51
N LYS A 322 -5.64 18.78 31.04
CA LYS A 322 -7.00 18.85 31.57
C LYS A 322 -7.11 17.91 32.76
N GLN A 323 -7.38 18.48 33.94
CA GLN A 323 -7.57 17.74 35.19
C GLN A 323 -8.85 18.23 35.87
N SER A 324 -9.75 17.30 36.20
CA SER A 324 -11.05 17.63 36.83
C SER A 324 -11.83 18.72 36.08
N GLY A 325 -11.82 18.67 34.75
CA GLY A 325 -12.50 19.63 33.87
C GLY A 325 -11.81 20.98 33.70
N ASN A 326 -10.64 21.20 34.29
CA ASN A 326 -9.91 22.47 34.19
C ASN A 326 -8.55 22.27 33.51
N TRP A 327 -8.17 23.20 32.64
CA TRP A 327 -6.84 23.24 32.03
C TRP A 327 -5.82 23.88 32.98
N SER A 328 -4.73 23.18 33.21
CA SER A 328 -3.59 23.67 33.99
C SER A 328 -2.31 23.59 33.14
N PRO A 329 -1.47 24.63 33.13
CA PRO A 329 -0.20 24.59 32.39
C PRO A 329 0.78 23.62 33.01
N LEU A 330 1.52 22.90 32.18
CA LEU A 330 2.77 22.26 32.58
C LEU A 330 3.87 23.33 32.63
N PRO A 331 4.56 23.51 33.77
CA PRO A 331 5.66 24.47 33.87
C PRO A 331 6.74 24.25 32.81
N GLY A 332 7.18 25.32 32.15
CA GLY A 332 8.18 25.29 31.09
C GLY A 332 7.57 25.58 29.72
N VAL A 333 8.14 26.57 29.05
CA VAL A 333 7.74 27.01 27.70
C VAL A 333 8.89 26.81 26.73
N LEU A 334 8.56 26.38 25.52
CA LEU A 334 9.48 26.16 24.42
C LEU A 334 9.49 27.38 23.50
N ASN A 335 10.60 27.60 22.78
CA ASN A 335 10.78 28.77 21.93
C ASN A 335 10.20 28.62 20.50
N GLY A 336 9.43 27.56 20.23
CA GLY A 336 8.82 27.32 18.93
C GLY A 336 7.64 26.34 19.00
N PRO A 337 6.82 26.24 17.93
CA PRO A 337 5.65 25.37 17.86
C PRO A 337 5.93 23.91 18.25
N ILE A 338 4.94 23.29 18.88
CA ILE A 338 4.92 21.86 19.23
C ILE A 338 3.89 21.20 18.33
N HIS A 339 4.29 20.26 17.49
CA HIS A 339 3.42 19.60 16.51
C HIS A 339 2.95 18.22 16.96
N ALA A 340 3.70 17.57 17.85
CA ALA A 340 3.40 16.22 18.31
C ALA A 340 3.58 16.08 19.83
N LEU A 341 2.71 15.27 20.43
CA LEU A 341 2.80 14.83 21.81
C LEU A 341 2.64 13.31 21.86
N GLU A 342 3.52 12.63 22.57
CA GLU A 342 3.51 11.16 22.73
C GLU A 342 4.05 10.78 24.12
N PHE A 343 3.63 9.65 24.67
CA PHE A 343 4.24 9.10 25.89
C PHE A 343 5.25 8.01 25.56
N HIS A 344 6.49 8.18 26.05
CA HIS A 344 7.54 7.17 25.97
C HIS A 344 8.21 7.04 27.33
N GLU A 345 8.30 5.81 27.84
CA GLU A 345 8.89 5.49 29.15
C GLU A 345 8.32 6.31 30.32
N ASP A 346 6.99 6.44 30.38
CA ASP A 346 6.26 7.25 31.37
C ASP A 346 6.53 8.77 31.32
N PHE A 347 7.30 9.24 30.34
CA PHE A 347 7.52 10.66 30.10
C PHE A 347 6.65 11.15 28.94
N LEU A 348 6.06 12.34 29.12
CA LEU A 348 5.48 13.08 28.02
C LEU A 348 6.61 13.63 27.15
N ILE A 349 6.57 13.30 25.87
CA ILE A 349 7.49 13.75 24.83
C ILE A 349 6.78 14.79 23.97
N ALA A 350 7.48 15.87 23.65
CA ALA A 350 7.09 16.87 22.69
C ALA A 350 8.03 16.83 21.48
N GLY A 351 7.45 16.93 20.28
CA GLY A 351 8.16 17.11 19.02
C GLY A 351 7.70 18.39 18.33
N GLY A 352 8.62 19.16 17.73
CA GLY A 352 8.24 20.40 17.07
C GLY A 352 9.40 21.20 16.47
N GLU A 353 9.18 22.51 16.32
CA GLU A 353 10.13 23.47 15.71
C GLU A 353 11.10 24.09 16.72
N PHE A 354 10.88 23.87 18.01
CA PHE A 354 11.67 24.47 19.07
C PHE A 354 13.14 24.02 19.04
N THR A 355 14.04 24.93 19.41
CA THR A 355 15.47 24.68 19.58
C THR A 355 15.95 24.93 21.01
N GLY A 356 15.07 25.36 21.92
CA GLY A 356 15.42 25.66 23.30
C GLY A 356 14.22 26.11 24.13
N ALA A 357 14.49 26.46 25.39
CA ALA A 357 13.50 27.10 26.25
C ALA A 357 13.22 28.55 25.80
N PHE A 358 12.05 29.09 26.14
CA PHE A 358 11.67 30.46 25.82
C PHE A 358 12.74 31.50 26.23
N LEU A 359 13.06 32.42 25.32
CA LEU A 359 14.14 33.43 25.42
C LEU A 359 15.59 32.90 25.42
N SER A 360 15.80 31.58 25.33
CA SER A 360 17.15 31.04 25.08
C SER A 360 17.59 31.37 23.66
N THR A 361 18.84 31.83 23.52
CA THR A 361 19.50 32.03 22.22
C THR A 361 20.48 30.89 21.90
N GLN A 362 20.57 29.90 22.80
CA GLN A 362 21.36 28.70 22.60
C GLN A 362 20.43 27.57 22.16
N ASN A 363 20.89 26.77 21.21
CA ASN A 363 20.20 25.57 20.75
C ASN A 363 20.41 24.43 21.78
N GLU A 364 19.60 24.44 22.83
CA GLU A 364 19.71 23.54 23.99
C GLU A 364 18.73 22.36 23.96
N ILE A 365 17.66 22.45 23.16
CA ILE A 365 16.62 21.43 23.02
C ILE A 365 16.27 21.29 21.55
N MET A 366 16.96 20.39 20.86
CA MET A 366 16.86 20.26 19.41
C MET A 366 15.64 19.42 18.98
N HIS A 367 14.50 20.09 18.78
CA HIS A 367 13.24 19.59 18.17
C HIS A 367 12.49 18.45 18.87
N VAL A 368 13.10 17.80 19.87
CA VAL A 368 12.46 16.73 20.67
C VAL A 368 12.83 16.85 22.15
N ALA A 369 11.81 16.87 23.01
CA ALA A 369 11.96 17.13 24.43
C ALA A 369 11.12 16.18 25.29
N ARG A 370 11.64 15.75 26.43
CA ARG A 370 10.90 15.04 27.48
C ARG A 370 10.55 15.96 28.63
N TYR A 371 9.36 15.78 29.18
CA TYR A 371 8.90 16.51 30.35
C TYR A 371 9.31 15.80 31.64
N MET A 372 10.16 16.43 32.45
CA MET A 372 10.55 15.90 33.76
C MET A 372 10.95 17.03 34.71
N ASN A 373 10.82 16.82 36.03
CA ASN A 373 11.24 17.79 37.05
C ASN A 373 10.69 19.21 36.85
N ALA A 374 9.43 19.33 36.39
CA ALA A 374 8.76 20.59 36.08
C ALA A 374 9.44 21.41 34.95
N GLY A 375 10.03 20.73 33.95
CA GLY A 375 10.60 21.38 32.77
C GLY A 375 10.81 20.44 31.59
N TRP A 376 11.19 21.03 30.46
CA TRP A 376 11.52 20.32 29.23
C TRP A 376 13.02 20.08 29.13
N HIS A 377 13.39 18.84 28.81
CA HIS A 377 14.77 18.41 28.67
C HIS A 377 14.97 17.73 27.32
N GLN A 378 16.10 17.97 26.65
CA GLN A 378 16.41 17.31 25.39
C GLN A 378 16.37 15.78 25.52
N VAL A 379 15.82 15.12 24.49
CA VAL A 379 15.92 13.66 24.33
C VAL A 379 17.19 13.34 23.55
N ALA A 380 18.14 12.67 24.21
CA ALA A 380 19.42 12.28 23.62
C ALA A 380 20.18 13.48 23.00
N ASP A 381 20.75 13.31 21.81
CA ASP A 381 21.39 14.37 21.02
C ASP A 381 20.41 15.25 20.23
N GLY A 382 19.10 14.95 20.31
CA GLY A 382 18.04 15.65 19.60
C GLY A 382 18.02 15.35 18.10
N LEU A 383 17.24 16.13 17.35
CA LEU A 383 17.08 16.00 15.91
C LEU A 383 17.52 17.29 15.21
N ASP A 384 17.84 17.25 13.93
CA ASP A 384 18.39 18.39 13.19
C ASP A 384 17.34 19.23 12.45
N GLY A 385 16.06 18.85 12.51
CA GLY A 385 14.95 19.56 11.91
C GLY A 385 13.62 19.33 12.62
N THR A 386 12.57 20.04 12.17
CA THR A 386 11.24 20.01 12.77
C THR A 386 10.64 18.62 12.81
N VAL A 387 10.18 18.20 13.99
CA VAL A 387 9.38 16.99 14.18
C VAL A 387 7.91 17.33 14.00
N HIS A 388 7.19 16.59 13.14
CA HIS A 388 5.76 16.75 12.90
C HIS A 388 4.92 15.66 13.56
N ASP A 389 5.48 14.45 13.71
CA ASP A 389 4.78 13.34 14.34
C ASP A 389 5.72 12.46 15.18
N LEU A 390 5.16 11.85 16.22
CA LEU A 390 5.82 10.97 17.18
C LEU A 390 4.96 9.72 17.37
N MET A 391 5.62 8.55 17.41
CA MET A 391 4.93 7.28 17.57
C MET A 391 5.80 6.31 18.36
N VAL A 392 5.21 5.62 19.32
CA VAL A 392 5.87 4.50 20.00
C VAL A 392 5.51 3.17 19.36
N HIS A 393 6.52 2.38 19.00
CA HIS A 393 6.35 1.03 18.47
C HIS A 393 7.50 0.13 18.93
N ASP A 394 7.18 -1.09 19.37
CA ASP A 394 8.15 -2.09 19.86
C ASP A 394 9.17 -1.55 20.90
N GLY A 395 8.72 -0.63 21.75
CA GLY A 395 9.52 0.01 22.81
C GLY A 395 10.46 1.11 22.34
N ALA A 396 10.55 1.36 21.04
CA ALA A 396 11.26 2.50 20.46
C ALA A 396 10.31 3.68 20.26
N LEU A 397 10.85 4.88 20.42
CA LEU A 397 10.22 6.12 19.99
C LEU A 397 10.67 6.43 18.56
N TYR A 398 9.71 6.63 17.66
CA TYR A 398 9.94 7.09 16.30
C TYR A 398 9.57 8.57 16.19
N ALA A 399 10.30 9.29 15.35
CA ALA A 399 10.01 10.67 14.97
C ALA A 399 10.07 10.80 13.45
N THR A 400 9.13 11.54 12.89
CA THR A 400 9.15 11.94 11.47
C THR A 400 8.89 13.44 11.32
N GLY A 401 9.33 14.03 10.20
CA GLY A 401 9.21 15.46 10.01
C GLY A 401 9.98 16.00 8.81
N MET A 402 10.75 17.06 9.04
CA MET A 402 11.49 17.74 7.99
C MET A 402 12.51 16.80 7.34
N MET A 403 12.51 16.77 6.01
CA MET A 403 13.36 15.87 5.22
C MET A 403 14.48 16.62 4.51
N VAL A 404 14.14 17.63 3.70
CA VAL A 404 15.13 18.46 2.99
C VAL A 404 14.58 19.88 2.80
N ALA A 405 15.46 20.88 2.92
CA ALA A 405 15.22 22.24 2.44
C ALA A 405 16.41 22.74 1.60
N MET A 406 16.29 23.96 1.08
CA MET A 406 17.39 24.67 0.41
C MET A 406 18.69 24.74 1.24
N THR A 407 18.58 24.65 2.57
CA THR A 407 19.70 24.69 3.51
C THR A 407 20.42 23.35 3.70
N GLY A 408 19.81 22.23 3.30
CA GLY A 408 20.40 20.90 3.41
C GLY A 408 19.40 19.79 3.78
N PRO A 409 19.90 18.54 3.83
CA PRO A 409 19.16 17.40 4.36
C PRO A 409 18.93 17.49 5.87
N TYR A 410 17.88 16.84 6.33
CA TYR A 410 17.48 16.64 7.73
C TYR A 410 17.22 15.15 8.00
N PHE A 411 16.79 14.82 9.22
CA PHE A 411 16.60 13.44 9.67
C PHE A 411 15.52 12.64 8.91
N GLY A 412 14.41 13.26 8.50
CA GLY A 412 13.26 12.63 7.82
C GLY A 412 12.49 11.59 8.65
N LEU A 413 13.15 10.49 9.01
CA LEU A 413 12.67 9.44 9.91
C LEU A 413 13.82 8.95 10.80
N ALA A 414 13.61 8.97 12.10
CA ALA A 414 14.57 8.48 13.08
C ALA A 414 13.87 7.69 14.19
N SER A 415 14.64 6.84 14.87
CA SER A 415 14.16 6.12 16.05
C SER A 415 15.18 6.14 17.18
N ILE A 416 14.70 5.97 18.40
CA ILE A 416 15.55 5.81 19.57
C ILE A 416 14.92 4.83 20.57
N VAL A 417 15.77 4.00 21.17
CA VAL A 417 15.40 3.12 22.28
C VAL A 417 15.91 3.73 23.59
N ALA A 418 15.25 3.38 24.70
CA ALA A 418 15.70 3.59 26.07
C ALA A 418 17.23 3.53 26.23
N ASP A 419 17.79 4.44 27.04
CA ASP A 419 19.22 4.51 27.38
C ASP A 419 20.20 4.75 26.21
N GLN A 420 19.71 4.87 24.96
CA GLN A 420 20.54 5.31 23.86
C GLN A 420 20.76 6.82 23.93
N GLY A 421 22.01 7.25 23.78
CA GLY A 421 22.40 8.66 23.78
C GLY A 421 22.29 9.33 22.41
N THR A 422 21.88 8.59 21.37
CA THR A 422 21.89 9.04 19.98
C THR A 422 20.70 8.49 19.20
N TRP A 423 20.04 9.36 18.44
CA TRP A 423 18.99 8.97 17.48
C TRP A 423 19.56 8.17 16.31
N ALA A 424 18.90 7.07 15.95
CA ALA A 424 19.25 6.27 14.77
C ALA A 424 18.49 6.78 13.54
N PRO A 425 19.16 7.34 12.51
CA PRO A 425 18.51 7.73 11.27
C PRO A 425 18.09 6.49 10.48
N LEU A 426 16.84 6.47 10.02
CA LEU A 426 16.25 5.34 9.29
C LEU A 426 16.17 5.57 7.78
N MET A 427 16.39 6.81 7.33
CA MET A 427 16.45 7.20 5.92
C MET A 427 17.75 7.97 5.62
N PRO A 428 18.95 7.37 5.86
CA PRO A 428 20.21 8.10 5.76
C PRO A 428 20.55 8.57 4.33
N ASN A 429 19.93 8.01 3.28
CA ASN A 429 20.04 8.51 1.91
C ASN A 429 18.88 9.46 1.54
N ILE A 430 18.62 10.47 2.39
CA ILE A 430 17.43 11.32 2.31
C ILE A 430 17.21 12.00 0.94
N MET A 431 18.28 12.21 0.17
CA MET A 431 18.24 12.74 -1.20
C MET A 431 17.44 11.87 -2.19
N ASN A 432 17.21 10.59 -1.88
CA ASN A 432 16.38 9.68 -2.68
C ASN A 432 14.88 9.90 -2.49
N TYR A 433 14.48 10.66 -1.47
CA TYR A 433 13.10 10.81 -1.02
C TYR A 433 12.62 12.26 -1.13
N ILE A 434 13.17 13.01 -2.10
CA ILE A 434 12.79 14.39 -2.40
C ILE A 434 12.84 14.74 -3.90
N SER A 435 12.14 15.82 -4.27
CA SER A 435 12.23 16.40 -5.61
C SER A 435 13.54 17.18 -5.78
N THR A 436 14.18 17.11 -6.96
CA THR A 436 15.24 18.06 -7.36
C THR A 436 14.68 19.37 -7.93
N SER A 437 13.35 19.52 -7.95
CA SER A 437 12.68 20.70 -8.48
C SER A 437 12.78 21.89 -7.50
N PRO A 438 13.11 23.10 -7.97
CA PRO A 438 13.43 24.27 -7.13
C PRO A 438 12.18 24.94 -6.51
N VAL A 439 11.12 24.20 -6.19
CA VAL A 439 9.95 24.81 -5.53
C VAL A 439 10.31 25.02 -4.07
N ASP A 440 10.26 26.28 -3.61
CA ASP A 440 10.86 26.82 -2.38
C ASP A 440 10.32 26.27 -1.03
N ALA A 441 9.59 25.15 -1.01
CA ALA A 441 9.06 24.54 0.21
C ALA A 441 9.88 23.28 0.59
N PRO A 442 10.18 23.08 1.89
CA PRO A 442 10.87 21.87 2.33
C PRO A 442 10.01 20.63 2.05
N SER A 443 10.65 19.50 1.76
CA SER A 443 9.97 18.20 1.80
C SER A 443 9.75 17.80 3.26
N VAL A 444 8.53 17.37 3.58
CA VAL A 444 8.10 17.13 4.97
C VAL A 444 7.23 15.88 5.03
N ALA A 445 7.50 15.02 6.00
CA ALA A 445 6.58 13.98 6.45
C ALA A 445 5.72 14.54 7.60
N TYR A 446 4.40 14.47 7.46
CA TYR A 446 3.43 15.07 8.39
C TYR A 446 2.89 14.09 9.43
N ALA A 447 2.62 12.85 9.03
CA ALA A 447 2.04 11.85 9.91
C ALA A 447 2.56 10.45 9.58
N MET A 448 2.58 9.58 10.59
CA MET A 448 2.96 8.19 10.46
C MET A 448 2.04 7.26 11.24
N LEU A 449 2.01 6.01 10.80
CA LEU A 449 1.20 4.96 11.40
C LEU A 449 1.92 3.63 11.25
N VAL A 450 1.94 2.83 12.32
CA VAL A 450 2.44 1.47 12.26
C VAL A 450 1.30 0.48 11.98
N HIS A 451 1.52 -0.42 11.02
CA HIS A 451 0.65 -1.57 10.77
C HIS A 451 1.43 -2.73 10.16
N GLY A 452 1.14 -3.97 10.57
CA GLY A 452 1.78 -5.16 10.00
C GLY A 452 3.32 -5.17 10.08
N GLY A 453 3.91 -4.52 11.08
CA GLY A 453 5.37 -4.39 11.23
C GLY A 453 6.04 -3.38 10.28
N ARG A 454 5.25 -2.56 9.57
CA ARG A 454 5.71 -1.50 8.67
C ARG A 454 5.26 -0.15 9.20
N ILE A 455 6.01 0.91 8.88
CA ILE A 455 5.64 2.29 9.22
C ILE A 455 5.21 2.99 7.94
N TYR A 456 3.95 3.37 7.87
CA TYR A 456 3.36 4.14 6.79
C TYR A 456 3.53 5.62 7.09
N ILE A 457 3.97 6.40 6.11
CA ILE A 457 4.30 7.81 6.30
C ILE A 457 3.64 8.60 5.17
N VAL A 458 3.03 9.72 5.54
CA VAL A 458 2.39 10.65 4.61
C VAL A 458 2.94 12.05 4.76
N GLY A 459 2.96 12.82 3.67
CA GLY A 459 3.53 14.16 3.70
C GLY A 459 3.51 14.88 2.36
N ASP A 460 4.32 15.94 2.25
CA ASP A 460 4.70 16.58 0.99
C ASP A 460 6.16 16.21 0.66
N PHE A 461 6.32 15.05 0.03
CA PHE A 461 7.60 14.56 -0.44
C PHE A 461 7.43 13.77 -1.74
N HIS A 462 8.49 13.67 -2.53
CA HIS A 462 8.57 12.81 -3.71
C HIS A 462 9.58 11.72 -3.45
N ILE A 463 9.24 10.47 -3.67
CA ILE A 463 10.23 9.40 -3.72
C ILE A 463 10.72 9.35 -5.15
N ASN A 464 12.00 9.63 -5.35
CA ASN A 464 12.63 9.63 -6.67
C ASN A 464 13.92 8.83 -6.58
N THR A 465 13.77 7.51 -6.50
CA THR A 465 14.90 6.60 -6.71
C THR A 465 14.98 6.30 -8.22
N PRO A 466 16.11 5.83 -8.76
CA PRO A 466 16.27 5.57 -10.20
C PRO A 466 15.20 4.65 -10.84
N MET A 467 14.35 3.98 -10.04
CA MET A 467 13.38 2.97 -10.50
C MET A 467 12.01 3.02 -9.81
N THR A 468 11.79 3.90 -8.81
CA THR A 468 10.49 4.03 -8.15
C THR A 468 10.13 5.50 -7.97
N TYR A 469 8.90 5.85 -8.35
CA TYR A 469 8.33 7.18 -8.20
C TYR A 469 7.05 7.11 -7.39
N GLY A 470 6.90 8.02 -6.43
CA GLY A 470 5.67 8.22 -5.68
C GLY A 470 5.66 9.59 -5.02
N ARG A 471 4.47 10.04 -4.64
CA ARG A 471 4.29 11.33 -3.99
C ARG A 471 3.38 11.20 -2.79
N GLY A 472 3.85 11.69 -1.66
CA GLY A 472 3.06 11.93 -0.47
C GLY A 472 2.67 10.71 0.36
N VAL A 473 2.95 9.47 -0.08
CA VAL A 473 2.70 8.25 0.69
C VAL A 473 3.81 7.21 0.48
N MET A 474 4.38 6.72 1.57
CA MET A 474 5.38 5.64 1.57
C MET A 474 5.20 4.65 2.71
N ALA A 475 5.83 3.49 2.59
CA ALA A 475 6.04 2.55 3.69
C ALA A 475 7.53 2.32 3.93
N TYR A 476 7.93 2.39 5.19
CA TYR A 476 9.22 1.96 5.70
C TYR A 476 9.13 0.52 6.21
N ASN A 477 10.06 -0.32 5.76
CA ASN A 477 10.01 -1.77 5.93
C ASN A 477 10.95 -2.31 7.04
N GLY A 478 11.49 -1.44 7.89
CA GLY A 478 12.25 -1.85 9.08
C GLY A 478 13.78 -1.90 8.91
N ALA A 479 14.31 -1.64 7.72
CA ALA A 479 15.75 -1.49 7.47
C ALA A 479 16.08 -0.10 6.91
N PRO A 480 17.25 0.49 7.22
CA PRO A 480 17.61 1.81 6.72
C PRO A 480 17.44 1.92 5.19
N ASP A 481 16.77 2.98 4.75
CA ASP A 481 16.42 3.26 3.35
C ASP A 481 15.52 2.23 2.63
N ASP A 482 15.05 1.17 3.33
CA ASP A 482 14.07 0.22 2.79
C ASP A 482 12.67 0.85 2.83
N VAL A 483 12.46 1.74 1.86
CA VAL A 483 11.26 2.56 1.69
C VAL A 483 10.62 2.24 0.35
N GLU A 484 9.31 2.04 0.36
CA GLU A 484 8.49 1.77 -0.82
C GLU A 484 7.49 2.93 -1.04
N PRO A 485 7.47 3.57 -2.23
CA PRO A 485 6.35 4.45 -2.58
C PRO A 485 5.08 3.63 -2.77
N LEU A 486 3.99 4.05 -2.13
CA LEU A 486 2.72 3.32 -2.22
C LEU A 486 1.77 3.90 -3.27
N CYS A 487 1.83 5.21 -3.51
CA CYS A 487 1.08 5.86 -4.57
C CYS A 487 1.74 7.15 -5.04
N ASP A 488 1.28 7.64 -6.19
CA ASP A 488 1.39 9.06 -6.52
C ASP A 488 0.09 9.75 -6.08
N PHE A 489 0.11 10.36 -4.88
CA PHE A 489 -1.05 11.09 -4.39
C PHE A 489 -1.32 12.37 -5.19
N MET A 490 -0.37 12.80 -6.05
CA MET A 490 -0.45 14.03 -6.84
C MET A 490 -0.74 15.29 -5.99
N GLY A 491 -0.28 15.27 -4.75
CA GLY A 491 -0.58 16.26 -3.72
C GLY A 491 0.23 16.00 -2.45
N TYR A 492 -0.27 16.42 -1.30
CA TYR A 492 0.35 16.14 0.00
C TYR A 492 -0.64 15.50 0.96
N GLY A 493 -0.21 14.44 1.65
CA GLY A 493 -1.00 13.76 2.68
C GLY A 493 -0.77 14.43 4.03
N ASN A 494 -1.84 14.87 4.70
CA ASN A 494 -1.76 15.50 6.02
C ASN A 494 -1.85 14.49 7.16
N SER A 495 -2.70 13.47 6.99
CA SER A 495 -3.09 12.56 8.06
C SER A 495 -3.37 11.17 7.52
N ILE A 496 -3.17 10.16 8.37
CA ILE A 496 -3.26 8.75 8.02
C ILE A 496 -3.95 7.98 9.16
N ALA A 497 -4.84 7.05 8.80
CA ALA A 497 -5.60 6.25 9.75
C ALA A 497 -5.85 4.82 9.23
N LEU A 498 -6.18 3.90 10.13
CA LEU A 498 -6.68 2.56 9.79
C LEU A 498 -8.20 2.50 9.88
N LEU A 499 -8.83 2.01 8.82
CA LEU A 499 -10.23 1.62 8.80
C LEU A 499 -10.30 0.09 8.89
N GLY A 500 -11.01 -0.41 9.90
CA GLY A 500 -11.04 -1.85 10.17
C GLY A 500 -9.65 -2.39 10.56
N SER A 501 -9.31 -3.60 10.11
CA SER A 501 -8.04 -4.24 10.46
C SER A 501 -6.89 -3.83 9.53
N ASP A 502 -7.16 -3.53 8.26
CA ASP A 502 -6.11 -3.48 7.23
C ASP A 502 -6.33 -2.42 6.16
N GLN A 503 -7.41 -1.62 6.21
CA GLN A 503 -7.59 -0.56 5.22
C GLN A 503 -6.89 0.72 5.66
N LEU A 504 -5.85 1.09 4.93
CA LEU A 504 -5.16 2.35 5.13
C LEU A 504 -5.95 3.49 4.48
N VAL A 505 -6.10 4.60 5.19
CA VAL A 505 -6.78 5.80 4.70
C VAL A 505 -5.86 7.00 4.86
N VAL A 506 -5.71 7.78 3.80
CA VAL A 506 -4.90 8.99 3.77
C VAL A 506 -5.78 10.17 3.40
N GLY A 507 -5.81 11.17 4.28
CA GLY A 507 -6.42 12.47 4.05
C GLY A 507 -5.37 13.53 3.73
N GLY A 508 -5.67 14.43 2.79
CA GLY A 508 -4.73 15.48 2.42
C GLY A 508 -5.33 16.46 1.42
N ALA A 509 -4.48 17.04 0.57
CA ALA A 509 -4.89 17.84 -0.57
C ALA A 509 -4.43 17.19 -1.87
N SER A 510 -5.39 16.79 -2.71
CA SER A 510 -5.16 16.25 -4.06
C SER A 510 -6.40 16.49 -4.92
N GLU A 511 -6.25 17.31 -5.96
CA GLU A 511 -7.34 17.57 -6.92
C GLU A 511 -7.71 16.32 -7.73
N VAL A 512 -6.73 15.47 -8.05
CA VAL A 512 -6.92 14.29 -8.90
C VAL A 512 -7.56 13.14 -8.12
N LEU A 513 -7.26 13.03 -6.83
CA LEU A 513 -7.71 11.92 -5.98
C LEU A 513 -8.71 12.35 -4.91
N GLU A 514 -9.38 13.48 -5.16
CA GLU A 514 -10.49 14.00 -4.35
C GLU A 514 -10.16 14.04 -2.85
N ASN A 515 -8.91 14.40 -2.52
CA ASN A 515 -8.37 14.73 -1.20
C ASN A 515 -8.39 13.62 -0.12
N ILE A 516 -9.00 12.47 -0.36
CA ILE A 516 -9.00 11.33 0.57
C ILE A 516 -9.00 9.99 -0.19
N ILE A 517 -7.97 9.20 0.03
CA ILE A 517 -7.78 7.90 -0.61
C ILE A 517 -7.70 6.78 0.42
N SER A 518 -8.00 5.58 -0.03
CA SER A 518 -7.82 4.39 0.76
C SER A 518 -7.24 3.27 -0.07
N THR A 519 -6.56 2.35 0.62
CA THR A 519 -6.13 1.11 0.03
C THR A 519 -6.25 0.01 1.08
N ASP A 520 -6.67 -1.16 0.64
CA ASP A 520 -6.76 -2.31 1.52
C ASP A 520 -5.40 -3.01 1.55
N LEU A 521 -4.70 -2.99 2.67
CA LEU A 521 -3.37 -3.58 2.82
C LEU A 521 -3.42 -5.11 2.79
N THR A 522 -4.59 -5.71 2.96
CA THR A 522 -4.74 -7.14 2.68
C THR A 522 -4.65 -7.42 1.19
N SER A 523 -4.81 -6.42 0.28
CA SER A 523 -4.86 -6.53 -1.20
C SER A 523 -3.61 -7.05 -1.91
N ALA A 524 -2.76 -7.79 -1.22
CA ALA A 524 -2.45 -9.11 -1.76
C ALA A 524 -3.71 -9.99 -1.97
N ILE A 525 -4.87 -9.63 -1.39
CA ILE A 525 -6.21 -10.25 -1.34
C ILE A 525 -7.22 -9.22 -0.79
N ALA A 526 -8.13 -8.66 -1.60
CA ALA A 526 -9.37 -8.13 -1.02
C ALA A 526 -10.30 -9.34 -0.76
N GLU A 527 -10.63 -9.64 0.50
CA GLU A 527 -11.73 -10.55 0.83
C GLU A 527 -13.07 -9.88 0.50
N GLY A 528 -13.42 -9.84 -0.79
CA GLY A 528 -14.81 -9.99 -1.20
C GLY A 528 -15.26 -11.44 -0.95
N PRO A 529 -16.58 -11.73 -0.89
CA PRO A 529 -17.04 -13.11 -0.78
C PRO A 529 -16.36 -13.92 -1.90
N PRO A 530 -15.82 -15.11 -1.57
CA PRO A 530 -14.75 -15.75 -2.34
C PRO A 530 -15.08 -15.73 -3.82
N THR A 531 -14.25 -15.05 -4.61
CA THR A 531 -14.29 -15.12 -6.06
C THR A 531 -13.98 -16.56 -6.42
N ARG A 532 -15.02 -17.40 -6.49
CA ARG A 532 -14.87 -18.78 -6.92
C ARG A 532 -14.37 -18.73 -8.35
N THR A 533 -13.26 -19.40 -8.66
CA THR A 533 -12.84 -19.57 -10.05
C THR A 533 -13.87 -20.47 -10.74
N VAL A 534 -14.42 -20.03 -11.87
CA VAL A 534 -15.30 -20.90 -12.67
C VAL A 534 -14.48 -21.79 -13.59
N ALA A 535 -14.79 -23.08 -13.62
CA ALA A 535 -14.24 -23.98 -14.62
C ALA A 535 -15.07 -23.84 -15.90
N ILE A 536 -14.39 -23.43 -16.98
CA ILE A 536 -14.98 -23.18 -18.30
C ILE A 536 -14.45 -24.25 -19.26
N HIS A 537 -15.34 -25.06 -19.83
CA HIS A 537 -14.94 -26.14 -20.74
C HIS A 537 -15.92 -26.31 -21.92
N PRO A 538 -15.43 -26.48 -23.16
CA PRO A 538 -14.02 -26.45 -23.58
C PRO A 538 -13.44 -25.03 -23.55
N ASN A 539 -12.17 -24.92 -23.19
CA ASN A 539 -11.41 -23.67 -23.22
C ASN A 539 -9.97 -23.98 -23.67
N PRO A 540 -9.53 -23.62 -24.89
CA PRO A 540 -10.22 -22.71 -25.81
C PRO A 540 -11.50 -23.26 -26.44
N ALA A 541 -12.49 -22.40 -26.60
CA ALA A 541 -13.84 -22.70 -27.07
C ALA A 541 -14.00 -22.47 -28.58
N LYS A 542 -14.86 -23.26 -29.20
CA LYS A 542 -15.34 -23.02 -30.58
C LYS A 542 -16.72 -22.39 -30.60
N ASP A 543 -17.75 -23.12 -30.16
CA ASP A 543 -19.14 -22.69 -30.33
C ASP A 543 -19.90 -22.60 -28.99
N MET A 544 -19.65 -23.53 -28.07
CA MET A 544 -20.35 -23.61 -26.79
C MET A 544 -19.37 -23.84 -25.67
N VAL A 545 -19.62 -23.22 -24.51
CA VAL A 545 -18.90 -23.52 -23.27
C VAL A 545 -19.85 -23.87 -22.14
N SER A 546 -19.38 -24.75 -21.26
CA SER A 546 -20.04 -25.11 -20.01
C SER A 546 -19.26 -24.48 -18.87
N ILE A 547 -19.96 -23.77 -17.99
CA ILE A 547 -19.43 -23.03 -16.86
C ILE A 547 -19.87 -23.77 -15.60
N THR A 548 -18.90 -24.17 -14.79
CA THR A 548 -19.07 -24.93 -13.56
C THR A 548 -18.46 -24.18 -12.39
N LEU A 549 -19.12 -24.24 -11.23
CA LEU A 549 -18.58 -23.73 -9.96
C LEU A 549 -18.12 -24.90 -9.09
N PRO A 550 -17.15 -24.67 -8.19
CA PRO A 550 -16.89 -25.60 -7.09
C PRO A 550 -18.16 -25.73 -6.22
N GLY A 551 -18.80 -26.91 -6.23
CA GLY A 551 -20.04 -27.20 -5.50
C GLY A 551 -21.33 -27.13 -6.34
N THR A 552 -22.48 -27.12 -5.69
CA THR A 552 -23.81 -27.01 -6.34
C THR A 552 -24.08 -25.60 -6.84
N LEU A 553 -24.65 -25.46 -8.04
CA LEU A 553 -24.98 -24.18 -8.67
C LEU A 553 -26.37 -23.69 -8.17
N PRO A 554 -26.48 -22.60 -7.37
CA PRO A 554 -27.77 -22.10 -6.85
C PRO A 554 -28.73 -21.61 -7.92
N ALA A 555 -30.04 -21.82 -7.74
CA ALA A 555 -31.05 -21.64 -8.79
C ALA A 555 -31.07 -20.22 -9.40
N GLY A 556 -30.71 -19.19 -8.63
CA GLY A 556 -30.68 -17.79 -9.07
C GLY A 556 -29.40 -17.35 -9.80
N THR A 557 -28.41 -18.23 -10.01
CA THR A 557 -27.12 -17.90 -10.64
C THR A 557 -27.25 -17.65 -12.15
N ARG A 558 -26.60 -16.57 -12.62
CA ARG A 558 -26.54 -16.12 -14.02
C ARG A 558 -25.08 -15.98 -14.47
N ALA A 559 -24.84 -15.88 -15.78
CA ALA A 559 -23.53 -15.52 -16.32
C ALA A 559 -23.63 -14.38 -17.33
N ARG A 560 -22.56 -13.59 -17.42
CA ARG A 560 -22.31 -12.54 -18.42
C ARG A 560 -20.89 -12.70 -18.97
N LEU A 561 -20.67 -12.13 -20.15
CA LEU A 561 -19.39 -12.15 -20.83
C LEU A 561 -18.92 -10.72 -21.07
N PHE A 562 -17.63 -10.47 -20.93
CA PHE A 562 -16.97 -9.20 -21.21
C PHE A 562 -15.84 -9.41 -22.22
N ASP A 563 -15.63 -8.44 -23.12
CA ASP A 563 -14.42 -8.41 -23.94
C ASP A 563 -13.20 -7.91 -23.15
N ALA A 564 -12.03 -7.89 -23.82
CA ALA A 564 -10.77 -7.42 -23.26
C ALA A 564 -10.79 -5.94 -22.81
N THR A 565 -11.78 -5.15 -23.22
CA THR A 565 -11.95 -3.74 -22.80
C THR A 565 -12.93 -3.59 -21.63
N GLY A 566 -13.45 -4.70 -21.09
CA GLY A 566 -14.43 -4.69 -19.99
C GLY A 566 -15.86 -4.39 -20.44
N ARG A 567 -16.14 -4.37 -21.75
CA ARG A 567 -17.49 -4.14 -22.26
C ARG A 567 -18.29 -5.44 -22.26
N ALA A 568 -19.50 -5.39 -21.70
CA ALA A 568 -20.40 -6.55 -21.67
C ALA A 568 -20.88 -6.93 -23.09
N ILE A 569 -20.74 -8.21 -23.43
CA ILE A 569 -21.21 -8.81 -24.67
C ILE A 569 -22.44 -9.66 -24.39
N ALA A 570 -23.50 -9.42 -25.16
CA ALA A 570 -24.70 -10.23 -25.11
C ALA A 570 -24.44 -11.61 -25.75
N VAL A 571 -24.49 -12.65 -24.93
CA VAL A 571 -24.41 -14.07 -25.34
C VAL A 571 -25.57 -14.84 -24.73
N ARG A 572 -26.04 -15.89 -25.41
CA ARG A 572 -27.12 -16.72 -24.89
C ARG A 572 -26.56 -17.63 -23.79
N VAL A 573 -27.13 -17.54 -22.60
CA VAL A 573 -26.78 -18.40 -21.45
C VAL A 573 -28.00 -19.20 -21.03
N GLU A 574 -27.87 -20.53 -20.97
CA GLU A 574 -28.90 -21.46 -20.55
C GLU A 574 -28.43 -22.29 -19.37
N ARG A 575 -29.33 -22.58 -18.43
CA ARG A 575 -29.03 -23.46 -17.31
C ARG A 575 -29.26 -24.92 -17.72
N GLN A 576 -28.30 -25.79 -17.43
CA GLN A 576 -28.43 -27.23 -17.62
C GLN A 576 -27.89 -27.98 -16.38
N ALA A 577 -28.80 -28.47 -15.54
CA ALA A 577 -28.47 -29.13 -14.27
C ALA A 577 -27.54 -28.24 -13.38
N GLU A 578 -26.36 -28.74 -13.03
CA GLU A 578 -25.34 -28.07 -12.19
C GLU A 578 -24.40 -27.14 -12.98
N GLN A 579 -24.73 -26.78 -14.22
CA GLN A 579 -23.86 -25.99 -15.11
C GLN A 579 -24.63 -24.88 -15.84
N LEU A 580 -23.93 -23.81 -16.23
CA LEU A 580 -24.43 -22.83 -17.19
C LEU A 580 -23.79 -23.10 -18.56
N ARG A 581 -24.59 -23.13 -19.61
CA ARG A 581 -24.14 -23.22 -20.99
C ARG A 581 -24.20 -21.87 -21.67
N MET A 582 -23.09 -21.45 -22.27
CA MET A 582 -22.97 -20.19 -22.96
C MET A 582 -22.63 -20.44 -24.43
N ASP A 583 -23.42 -19.85 -25.33
CA ASP A 583 -23.19 -19.85 -26.78
C ASP A 583 -22.23 -18.73 -27.15
N VAL A 584 -21.07 -19.11 -27.68
CA VAL A 584 -19.96 -18.22 -28.02
C VAL A 584 -19.59 -18.31 -29.50
N SER A 585 -20.43 -18.96 -30.31
CA SER A 585 -20.21 -19.18 -31.75
C SER A 585 -20.09 -17.88 -32.55
N THR A 586 -20.73 -16.80 -32.09
CA THR A 586 -20.74 -15.49 -32.74
C THR A 586 -19.60 -14.57 -32.34
N LEU A 587 -18.75 -14.99 -31.39
CA LEU A 587 -17.61 -14.18 -30.93
C LEU A 587 -16.43 -14.24 -31.91
N ALA A 588 -15.70 -13.13 -32.01
CA ALA A 588 -14.42 -13.12 -32.67
C ALA A 588 -13.39 -13.96 -31.88
N PRO A 589 -12.35 -14.53 -32.53
CA PRO A 589 -11.23 -15.13 -31.81
C PRO A 589 -10.58 -14.12 -30.87
N GLY A 590 -10.31 -14.53 -29.63
CA GLY A 590 -9.82 -13.61 -28.60
C GLY A 590 -10.08 -14.08 -27.17
N ALA A 591 -9.60 -13.30 -26.21
CA ALA A 591 -9.82 -13.53 -24.78
C ALA A 591 -11.04 -12.75 -24.29
N TYR A 592 -11.83 -13.40 -23.44
CA TYR A 592 -13.03 -12.87 -22.84
C TYR A 592 -13.07 -13.23 -21.35
N THR A 593 -13.77 -12.41 -20.57
CA THR A 593 -14.00 -12.67 -19.15
C THR A 593 -15.44 -13.10 -18.94
N VAL A 594 -15.65 -14.28 -18.38
CA VAL A 594 -16.95 -14.77 -17.93
C VAL A 594 -17.12 -14.37 -16.47
N GLU A 595 -18.21 -13.67 -16.15
CA GLU A 595 -18.65 -13.42 -14.79
C GLU A 595 -19.91 -14.22 -14.50
N VAL A 596 -19.89 -15.00 -13.43
CA VAL A 596 -21.02 -15.74 -12.87
C VAL A 596 -21.46 -15.05 -11.58
N TYR A 597 -22.74 -14.71 -11.48
CA TYR A 597 -23.26 -13.91 -10.37
C TYR A 597 -24.69 -14.31 -9.97
N GLY A 598 -25.05 -14.12 -8.70
CA GLY A 598 -26.39 -14.32 -8.16
C GLY A 598 -26.41 -15.13 -6.86
N GLU A 599 -27.38 -14.86 -5.98
CA GLU A 599 -27.56 -15.54 -4.69
C GLU A 599 -26.28 -15.56 -3.82
N GLY A 600 -25.61 -14.41 -3.71
CA GLY A 600 -24.39 -14.25 -2.91
C GLY A 600 -23.12 -14.82 -3.56
N ILE A 601 -23.22 -15.40 -4.77
CA ILE A 601 -22.08 -15.84 -5.56
C ILE A 601 -21.66 -14.73 -6.50
N ARG A 602 -20.34 -14.46 -6.54
CA ARG A 602 -19.66 -13.75 -7.62
C ARG A 602 -18.38 -14.53 -7.96
N ALA A 603 -18.19 -14.82 -9.24
CA ALA A 603 -17.17 -15.74 -9.69
C ALA A 603 -16.74 -15.34 -11.10
N THR A 604 -15.44 -15.32 -11.38
CA THR A 604 -14.93 -14.95 -12.70
C THR A 604 -14.02 -16.03 -13.27
N GLY A 605 -13.95 -16.11 -14.59
CA GLY A 605 -13.05 -17.03 -15.27
C GLY A 605 -12.81 -16.61 -16.70
N ARG A 606 -11.62 -16.96 -17.19
CA ARG A 606 -11.17 -16.57 -18.51
C ARG A 606 -11.66 -17.56 -19.56
N LEU A 607 -12.22 -17.04 -20.64
CA LEU A 607 -12.61 -17.78 -21.84
C LEU A 607 -11.72 -17.37 -23.01
N VAL A 608 -11.16 -18.35 -23.71
CA VAL A 608 -10.44 -18.13 -24.98
C VAL A 608 -11.30 -18.65 -26.12
N LYS A 609 -11.64 -17.81 -27.09
CA LYS A 609 -12.33 -18.19 -28.32
C LYS A 609 -11.30 -18.45 -29.42
N ARG A 610 -11.37 -19.64 -30.05
CA ARG A 610 -10.60 -19.98 -31.26
C ARG A 610 -11.30 -19.58 -32.53
#